data_AF-A0A9E3FQV8-F1
#
_entry.id   AF-A0A9E3FQV8-F1
#
_cell.length_a   1.000
_cell.length_b   1.000
_cell.length_c   1.000
_cell.angle_alpha   90.00
_cell.angle_beta   90.00
_cell.angle_gamma   90.00
#
_symmetry.space_group_name_H-M   'P 1'
#
loop_
_entity.id
_entity.type
_entity.pdbx_description
1 polymer ?
#
loop_
_entity_poly.entity_id
_entity_poly.type
_entity_poly.pdbx_seq_one_letter_code
_entity_poly.pdbx_strand_id
1 'polypeptide(L)' 'MDETIARLHAHLRNIDRYQKLLKTKLTEVEMQYLERRLSEERTAVAVLHFGTPAG' A
#
# COMPACT_ATOMS: atom_id res chain seq x y z
N MET A 1 17.74 5.37 13.01
CA MET A 1 16.37 5.75 12.63
C MET A 1 15.46 4.65 13.13
N ASP A 2 14.26 5.01 13.61
CA ASP A 2 13.27 4.03 14.05
C ASP A 2 12.79 3.20 12.85
N GLU A 3 13.02 1.90 12.87
CA GLU A 3 12.69 0.97 11.79
C GLU A 3 11.19 0.96 11.49
N THR A 4 10.34 1.14 12.51
CA THR A 4 8.88 1.18 12.36
C THR A 4 8.46 2.39 11.54
N ILE A 5 9.06 3.56 11.82
CA ILE A 5 8.79 4.80 11.09
C ILE A 5 9.27 4.68 9.64
N ALA A 6 10.45 4.09 9.42
CA ALA A 6 10.97 3.87 8.08
C ALA A 6 10.07 2.95 7.23
N ARG A 7 9.54 1.88 7.84
CA ARG A 7 8.59 0.96 7.20
C ARG A 7 7.25 1.65 6.91
N LEU A 8 6.71 2.41 7.85
CA LEU A 8 5.47 3.17 7.65
C LEU A 8 5.60 4.14 6.47
N HIS A 9 6.70 4.90 6.40
CA HIS A 9 6.97 5.79 5.27
C HIS A 9 7.07 5.05 3.94
N ALA A 10 7.69 3.86 3.92
CA ALA A 10 7.79 3.06 2.71
C ALA A 10 6.41 2.61 2.21
N HIS A 11 5.53 2.12 3.10
CA HIS A 11 4.18 1.71 2.75
C HIS A 11 3.33 2.89 2.25
N LEU A 12 3.39 4.04 2.91
CA LEU A 12 2.69 5.26 2.47
C LEU A 12 3.14 5.73 1.08
N ARG A 13 4.45 5.66 0.79
CA ARG A 13 4.99 5.99 -0.55
C ARG A 13 4.52 5.00 -1.61
N ASN A 14 4.43 3.72 -1.28
CA ASN A 14 3.91 2.71 -2.20
C ASN A 14 2.42 2.93 -2.51
N ILE A 15 1.61 3.29 -1.50
CA ILE A 15 0.20 3.63 -1.66
C ILE A 15 0.03 4.79 -2.65
N ASP A 16 0.74 5.91 -2.44
CA ASP A 16 0.67 7.06 -3.35
C ASP A 16 1.08 6.68 -4.78
N ARG A 17 2.16 5.90 -4.93
CA ARG A 17 2.62 5.41 -6.24
C ARG A 17 1.54 4.58 -6.93
N TYR A 18 0.94 3.61 -6.24
CA TYR A 18 -0.09 2.75 -6.84
C TYR A 18 -1.36 3.52 -7.18
N GLN A 19 -1.78 4.48 -6.34
CA GLN A 19 -2.90 5.37 -6.65
C GLN A 19 -2.65 6.25 -7.88
N LYS A 20 -1.41 6.68 -8.11
CA LYS A 20 -1.03 7.41 -9.34
C LYS A 20 -1.02 6.50 -10.56
N LEU A 21 -0.50 5.28 -10.44
CA LEU A 21 -0.49 4.31 -11.54
C LEU A 21 -1.90 3.93 -12.01
N LEU A 22 -2.85 3.79 -11.08
CA LEU A 22 -4.26 3.53 -11.41
C LEU A 22 -4.93 4.62 -12.26
N LYS A 23 -4.34 5.82 -12.34
CA LYS A 23 -4.83 6.91 -13.20
C LYS A 23 -4.26 6.88 -14.62
N THR A 24 -3.41 5.90 -14.92
CA THR A 24 -2.78 5.74 -16.25
C THR A 24 -3.50 4.68 -17.07
N LYS A 25 -3.09 4.49 -18.34
CA LYS A 25 -3.62 3.41 -19.16
C LYS A 25 -2.99 2.10 -18.71
N LEU A 26 -3.82 1.21 -18.16
CA LEU A 26 -3.42 -0.09 -17.67
C LEU A 26 -4.24 -1.16 -18.37
N THR A 27 -3.63 -2.32 -18.55
CA THR A 27 -4.37 -3.55 -18.85
C THR A 27 -5.15 -4.00 -17.61
N GLU A 28 -6.15 -4.86 -17.82
CA GLU A 28 -6.93 -5.44 -16.72
C GLU A 28 -6.04 -6.19 -15.71
N VAL A 29 -5.04 -6.92 -16.20
CA VAL A 29 -4.09 -7.66 -15.35
C VAL A 29 -3.25 -6.72 -14.49
N GLU A 30 -2.76 -5.61 -15.06
CA GLU A 30 -2.00 -4.61 -14.31
C GLU A 30 -2.87 -3.90 -13.26
N MET A 31 -4.12 -3.59 -13.60
CA MET A 31 -5.09 -3.00 -12.68
C MET A 31 -5.35 -3.92 -11.48
N GLN A 32 -5.69 -5.19 -11.73
CA GLN A 32 -5.93 -6.18 -10.68
C GLN A 32 -4.70 -6.37 -9.79
N TYR A 33 -3.50 -6.40 -10.38
CA TYR A 33 -2.25 -6.46 -9.63
C TYR A 33 -2.08 -5.25 -8.71
N LEU A 34 -2.32 -4.04 -9.23
CA LEU A 34 -2.17 -2.80 -8.47
C LEU A 34 -3.21 -2.67 -7.35
N GLU A 35 -4.45 -3.08 -7.58
CA GLU A 35 -5.50 -3.09 -6.55
C GLU A 35 -5.16 -4.05 -5.41
N ARG A 36 -4.70 -5.26 -5.73
CA ARG A 36 -4.24 -6.22 -4.71
C ARG A 36 -3.08 -5.65 -3.90
N ARG A 37 -2.07 -5.11 -4.57
CA ARG A 37 -0.92 -4.47 -3.91
C ARG A 37 -1.35 -3.29 -3.03
N LEU A 38 -2.27 -2.45 -3.50
CA LEU A 38 -2.79 -1.32 -2.74
C LEU A 38 -3.50 -1.76 -1.46
N SER A 39 -4.26 -2.86 -1.51
CA SER A 39 -4.88 -3.47 -0.32
C SER A 39 -3.83 -3.95 0.68
N GLU A 40 -2.80 -4.68 0.21
CA GLU A 40 -1.71 -5.17 1.05
C GLU A 40 -0.95 -4.04 1.76
N GLU A 41 -0.63 -2.94 1.06
CA GLU A 41 0.04 -1.79 1.66
C GLU A 41 -0.83 -1.11 2.73
N ARG A 42 -2.14 -0.96 2.49
CA ARG A 42 -3.08 -0.39 3.46
C ARG A 42 -3.19 -1.24 4.72
N THR A 43 -3.26 -2.56 4.57
CA THR A 43 -3.24 -3.48 5.71
C THR A 43 -1.93 -3.37 6.48
N ALA A 44 -0.78 -3.29 5.79
CA ALA A 44 0.51 -3.12 6.45
C ALA A 44 0.59 -1.81 7.25
N VAL A 45 0.10 -0.70 6.69
CA VAL A 45 -0.04 0.58 7.43
C VAL A 45 -0.93 0.42 8.64
N ALA A 46 -2.09 -0.22 8.51
CA ALA A 46 -3.01 -0.43 9.62
C ALA A 46 -2.38 -1.26 10.75
N VAL A 47 -1.67 -2.34 10.42
CA VAL A 47 -0.93 -3.16 11.40
C VAL A 47 0.14 -2.35 12.12
N LEU A 48 0.94 -1.57 11.39
CA LEU A 48 2.01 -0.76 11.97
C LEU A 48 1.50 0.41 12.81
N HIS A 49 0.31 0.94 12.49
CA HIS A 49 -0.26 2.12 13.14
C HIS A 49 -1.16 1.78 14.34
N PHE A 50 -1.90 0.67 14.28
CA PHE A 50 -2.93 0.33 15.27
C PHE A 50 -2.67 -0.99 16.02
N GLY A 51 -1.70 -1.79 15.58
CA GLY A 51 -1.68 -3.22 15.89
C GLY A 51 -2.80 -3.94 15.12
N THR A 52 -2.60 -5.22 14.80
CA THR A 52 -3.42 -6.08 13.92
C THR A 52 -4.88 -5.60 13.72
N PRO A 53 -5.32 -5.26 12.49
CA PRO A 53 -6.72 -5.03 12.23
C PRO A 53 -7.45 -6.37 12.36
N ALA A 54 -8.37 -6.46 13.33
CA ALA A 54 -9.29 -7.58 13.43
C ALA A 54 -10.07 -7.69 12.11
N GLY A 55 -10.11 -8.91 11.57
CA GLY A 55 -10.70 -9.24 10.27
C GLY A 55 -12.21 -9.05 10.19
#